data_AF-A0A354GS45-F1
#
_entry.id   AF-A0A354GS45-F1
#
_cell.length_a   1.000
_cell.length_b   1.000
_cell.length_c   1.000
_cell.angle_alpha   90.00
_cell.angle_beta   90.00
_cell.angle_gamma   90.00
#
_symmetry.space_group_name_H-M   'P 1'
#
loop_
_entity.id
_entity.type
_entity.pdbx_description
1 polymer ?
#
loop_
_entity_poly.entity_id
_entity_poly.type
_entity_poly.pdbx_seq_one_letter_code
_entity_poly.pdbx_strand_id
1 'polypeptide(L)'
;MPCCSQEGLISNDVQSDIPQLTNAELVQLRIRVIALENLMITLLAGVSDRQIDLAREMAAYISPRPGFTHHPLTVHAAVQMIDLVDRAGHFRDVSPSSAPSTSSPGAAPDKRNS
;
A
#
# COMPACT_ATOMS: atom_id res chain seq x y z
N MET A 1 23.93 57.20 0.06
CA MET A 1 23.29 55.87 -0.06
C MET A 1 23.47 55.12 1.25
N PRO A 2 22.41 55.04 2.07
CA PRO A 2 22.28 54.00 3.08
C PRO A 2 20.99 53.16 2.91
N CYS A 3 21.18 51.85 3.08
CA CYS A 3 20.27 50.80 3.56
C CYS A 3 18.75 50.88 3.26
N CYS A 4 18.27 49.98 2.40
CA CYS A 4 16.92 49.46 2.50
C CYS A 4 16.85 48.49 3.69
N SER A 5 16.04 48.81 4.70
CA SER A 5 15.55 47.84 5.67
C SER A 5 14.33 47.14 5.06
N GLN A 6 14.36 45.82 4.97
CA GLN A 6 13.18 45.03 4.64
C GLN A 6 13.12 43.79 5.55
N GLU A 7 12.75 44.04 6.80
CA GLU A 7 12.08 43.04 7.63
C GLU A 7 10.58 43.28 7.46
N GLY A 8 9.87 42.28 6.93
CA GLY A 8 8.44 42.44 6.69
C GLY A 8 7.84 41.23 6.02
N LEU A 9 7.48 40.24 6.85
CA LEU A 9 6.40 39.29 6.62
C LEU A 9 6.59 38.32 5.45
N ILE A 10 7.39 37.27 5.68
CA ILE A 10 7.04 35.96 5.12
C ILE A 10 5.76 35.50 5.84
N SER A 11 4.61 35.91 5.28
CA SER A 11 3.30 35.39 5.65
C SER A 11 3.33 33.89 5.43
N ASN A 12 3.16 33.11 6.50
CA ASN A 12 2.96 31.67 6.45
C ASN A 12 1.57 31.33 5.89
N ASP A 13 1.20 31.91 4.74
CA ASP A 13 -0.03 31.60 3.99
C ASP A 13 0.18 30.36 3.11
N VAL A 14 0.62 29.27 3.73
CA VAL A 14 0.31 27.93 3.23
C VAL A 14 -0.87 27.41 4.05
N GLN A 15 -1.89 28.25 4.21
CA GLN A 15 -3.20 27.80 4.65
C GLN A 15 -3.86 27.12 3.45
N SER A 16 -3.36 25.90 3.20
CA SER A 16 -3.94 24.82 2.41
C SER A 16 -5.18 25.21 1.60
N ASP A 17 -4.98 25.45 0.30
CA ASP A 17 -6.03 25.45 -0.73
C ASP A 17 -6.64 24.03 -0.84
N ILE A 18 -7.31 23.57 0.21
CA ILE A 18 -8.12 22.36 0.16
C ILE A 18 -9.43 22.79 -0.51
N PRO A 19 -9.71 22.31 -1.74
CA PRO A 19 -10.96 22.66 -2.41
C PRO A 19 -12.13 22.24 -1.55
N GLN A 20 -13.12 23.12 -1.36
CA GLN A 20 -14.37 22.74 -0.71
C GLN A 20 -15.16 21.83 -1.66
N LEU A 21 -15.17 20.53 -1.38
CA LEU A 21 -15.86 19.53 -2.17
C LEU A 21 -17.29 19.35 -1.70
N THR A 22 -18.21 19.15 -2.64
CA THR A 22 -19.58 18.73 -2.35
C THR A 22 -19.62 17.29 -1.83
N ASN A 23 -20.70 16.92 -1.13
CA ASN A 23 -20.89 15.54 -0.67
C ASN A 23 -20.82 14.50 -1.81
N ALA A 24 -21.34 14.84 -2.99
CA ALA A 24 -21.30 13.96 -4.15
C ALA A 24 -19.87 13.72 -4.64
N GLU A 25 -19.05 14.78 -4.69
CA GLU A 25 -17.64 14.69 -5.06
C GLU A 25 -16.82 13.91 -4.03
N LEU A 26 -17.10 14.09 -2.73
CA LEU A 26 -16.47 13.30 -1.66
C LEU A 26 -16.81 11.81 -1.76
N VAL A 27 -18.07 11.47 -2.04
CA VAL A 27 -18.47 10.07 -2.29
C VAL A 27 -17.74 9.51 -3.51
N GLN A 28 -17.64 10.28 -4.59
CA GLN A 28 -16.95 9.84 -5.79
C GLN A 28 -15.44 9.64 -5.55
N LEU A 29 -14.79 10.55 -4.82
CA LEU A 29 -13.39 10.39 -4.43
C LEU A 29 -13.20 9.15 -3.56
N ARG A 30 -14.08 8.90 -2.60
CA ARG A 30 -14.02 7.70 -1.75
C ARG A 30 -14.12 6.43 -2.59
N ILE A 31 -15.05 6.36 -3.54
CA ILE A 31 -15.18 5.20 -4.44
C ILE A 31 -13.89 4.99 -5.24
N ARG A 32 -13.31 6.07 -5.78
CA ARG A 32 -12.04 6.00 -6.52
C ARG A 32 -10.88 5.52 -5.64
N VAL A 33 -10.77 6.01 -4.41
CA VAL A 33 -9.72 5.59 -3.46
C VAL A 33 -9.86 4.11 -3.12
N ILE A 34 -11.07 3.64 -2.83
CA ILE A 34 -11.33 2.21 -2.57
C ILE A 34 -10.92 1.35 -3.78
N ALA A 35 -11.26 1.79 -5.00
CA ALA A 35 -10.87 1.08 -6.21
C ALA A 35 -9.34 1.04 -6.40
N LEU A 36 -8.65 2.15 -6.13
CA LEU A 36 -7.19 2.23 -6.21
C LEU A 36 -6.51 1.34 -5.17
N GLU A 37 -7.00 1.30 -3.93
CA GLU A 37 -6.47 0.41 -2.89
C GLU A 37 -6.57 -1.06 -3.31
N ASN A 38 -7.74 -1.49 -3.82
CA ASN A 38 -7.93 -2.86 -4.28
C ASN A 38 -7.04 -3.20 -5.48
N LEU A 39 -6.85 -2.25 -6.41
CA LEU A 39 -5.94 -2.43 -7.53
C LEU A 39 -4.50 -2.57 -7.04
N MET A 40 -4.06 -1.73 -6.11
CA MET A 40 -2.71 -1.83 -5.53
C MET A 40 -2.49 -3.16 -4.82
N ILE A 41 -3.46 -3.65 -4.03
CA ILE A 41 -3.39 -4.96 -3.38
C ILE A 41 -3.22 -6.07 -4.42
N THR A 42 -3.99 -6.01 -5.51
CA THR A 42 -3.90 -6.99 -6.60
C THR A 42 -2.53 -6.97 -7.27
N LEU A 43 -2.00 -5.77 -7.54
CA LEU A 43 -0.67 -5.60 -8.13
C LEU A 43 0.43 -6.11 -7.19
N LEU A 44 0.34 -5.77 -5.89
CA LEU A 44 1.30 -6.19 -4.88
C LEU A 44 1.25 -7.71 -4.63
N ALA A 45 0.09 -8.34 -4.75
CA ALA A 45 -0.03 -9.78 -4.63
C ALA A 45 0.75 -10.53 -5.74
N GLY A 46 1.02 -9.88 -6.87
CA GLY A 46 1.77 -10.46 -7.99
C GLY A 46 3.27 -10.21 -7.98
N VAL A 47 3.81 -9.41 -7.05
CA VAL A 47 5.24 -9.10 -7.01
C VAL A 47 6.03 -10.11 -6.17
N SER A 48 7.36 -10.14 -6.33
CA SER A 48 8.24 -11.00 -5.54
C SER A 48 8.32 -10.59 -4.06
N ASP A 49 8.70 -11.52 -3.18
CA ASP A 49 8.83 -11.24 -1.74
C ASP A 49 9.83 -10.10 -1.46
N ARG A 50 10.93 -10.03 -2.22
CA ARG A 50 11.90 -8.92 -2.13
C ARG A 50 11.28 -7.55 -2.45
N GLN A 51 10.33 -7.50 -3.38
CA GLN A 51 9.64 -6.25 -3.73
C GLN A 51 8.62 -5.86 -2.65
N ILE A 52 8.01 -6.85 -1.99
CA ILE A 52 7.18 -6.65 -0.80
C ILE A 52 8.01 -6.07 0.35
N ASP A 53 9.19 -6.64 0.62
CA ASP A 53 10.09 -6.14 1.66
C ASP A 53 10.54 -4.70 1.37
N LEU A 54 10.89 -4.39 0.12
CA LEU A 54 11.21 -3.02 -0.28
C LEU A 54 10.04 -2.06 -0.07
N ALA A 55 8.80 -2.48 -0.31
CA ALA A 55 7.62 -1.65 -0.05
C ALA A 55 7.44 -1.35 1.45
N ARG A 56 7.76 -2.31 2.33
CA ARG A 56 7.77 -2.10 3.79
C ARG A 56 8.88 -1.13 4.21
N GLU A 57 10.07 -1.28 3.64
CA GLU A 57 11.18 -0.34 3.87
C GLU A 57 10.80 1.08 3.43
N MET A 58 10.16 1.22 2.27
CA MET A 58 9.67 2.52 1.78
C MET A 58 8.63 3.15 2.73
N ALA A 59 7.76 2.36 3.35
CA ALA A 59 6.84 2.86 4.38
C ALA A 59 7.59 3.44 5.59
N ALA A 60 8.71 2.83 6.00
CA ALA A 60 9.56 3.35 7.06
C ALA A 60 10.25 4.68 6.68
N TYR A 61 10.56 4.88 5.39
CA TYR A 61 11.20 6.11 4.90
C TYR A 61 10.26 7.31 4.74
N ILE A 62 8.97 7.07 4.51
CA ILE A 62 7.98 8.17 4.48
C ILE A 62 7.55 8.60 5.88
N SER A 63 7.82 7.79 6.90
CA SER A 63 7.76 8.22 8.28
C SER A 63 8.89 9.24 8.57
N PRO A 64 8.62 10.32 9.31
CA PRO A 64 9.61 11.37 9.61
C PRO A 64 10.88 10.80 10.25
N ARG A 65 12.05 11.21 9.73
CA ARG A 65 13.35 10.83 10.29
C ARG A 65 13.53 11.38 11.71
N PRO A 66 14.29 10.71 12.59
CA PRO A 66 14.63 11.25 13.91
C PRO A 66 15.21 12.67 13.78
N GLY A 67 14.63 13.63 14.49
CA GLY A 67 15.03 15.05 14.44
C GLY A 67 14.24 15.94 13.46
N PHE A 68 13.27 15.40 12.72
CA PHE A 68 12.34 16.17 11.88
C PHE A 68 10.94 16.19 12.50
N THR A 69 10.21 17.29 12.32
CA THR A 69 8.84 17.44 12.84
C THR A 69 7.92 16.40 12.21
N HIS A 70 7.23 15.62 13.04
CA HIS A 70 6.30 14.62 12.55
C HIS A 70 5.06 15.29 11.96
N HIS A 71 4.77 15.05 10.67
CA HIS A 71 3.50 15.46 10.09
C HIS A 71 2.49 14.32 10.25
N PRO A 72 1.33 14.52 10.91
CA PRO A 72 0.36 13.45 11.14
C PRO A 72 -0.04 12.70 9.86
N LEU A 73 -0.16 13.41 8.73
CA LEU A 73 -0.50 12.79 7.44
C LEU A 73 0.59 11.85 6.90
N THR A 74 1.88 12.11 7.15
CA THR A 74 2.94 11.21 6.65
C THR A 74 3.03 9.94 7.50
N VAL A 75 2.76 10.03 8.80
CA VAL A 75 2.60 8.87 9.68
C VAL A 75 1.40 8.02 9.23
N HIS A 76 0.25 8.64 8.94
CA HIS A 76 -0.91 7.92 8.42
C HIS A 76 -0.61 7.25 7.07
N ALA A 77 0.10 7.92 6.17
CA ALA A 77 0.50 7.34 4.88
C ALA A 77 1.41 6.10 5.07
N ALA A 78 2.36 6.14 6.01
CA ALA A 78 3.21 5.00 6.34
C ALA A 78 2.39 3.79 6.80
N VAL A 79 1.42 4.01 7.69
CA VAL A 79 0.52 2.94 8.17
C VAL A 79 -0.29 2.36 7.01
N GLN A 80 -0.89 3.21 6.16
CA GLN A 80 -1.66 2.76 5.01
C GLN A 80 -0.84 1.92 4.01
N MET A 81 0.42 2.28 3.78
CA MET A 81 1.31 1.48 2.93
C MET A 81 1.57 0.09 3.51
N ILE A 82 1.79 -0.03 4.83
CA ILE A 82 1.98 -1.32 5.52
C ILE A 82 0.71 -2.17 5.40
N ASP A 83 -0.46 -1.58 5.65
CA ASP A 83 -1.74 -2.28 5.58
C ASP A 83 -2.02 -2.87 4.18
N LEU A 84 -1.70 -2.12 3.11
CA LEU A 84 -1.83 -2.61 1.73
C LEU A 84 -0.93 -3.82 1.46
N VAL A 85 0.31 -3.76 1.93
CA VAL A 85 1.29 -4.85 1.77
C VAL A 85 0.87 -6.09 2.54
N ASP A 86 0.39 -5.95 3.77
CA ASP A 86 -0.12 -7.06 4.57
C ASP A 86 -1.33 -7.72 3.90
N ARG A 87 -2.29 -6.93 3.43
CA ARG A 87 -3.48 -7.45 2.71
C ARG A 87 -3.11 -8.16 1.42
N ALA A 88 -2.10 -7.68 0.70
CA ALA A 88 -1.59 -8.36 -0.49
C ALA A 88 -0.98 -9.73 -0.18
N GLY A 89 -0.26 -9.86 0.94
CA GLY A 89 0.24 -11.15 1.44
C GLY A 89 -0.88 -12.16 1.67
N HIS A 90 -1.91 -11.77 2.42
CA HIS A 90 -3.07 -12.63 2.68
C HIS A 90 -3.79 -13.04 1.38
N PHE A 91 -3.88 -12.15 0.39
CA PHE A 91 -4.53 -12.47 -0.89
C PHE A 91 -3.76 -13.51 -1.71
N ARG A 92 -2.42 -13.59 -1.55
CA ARG A 92 -1.60 -14.65 -2.15
C ARG A 92 -1.88 -16.00 -1.50
N ASP A 93 -2.00 -16.04 -0.18
CA ASP A 93 -2.24 -17.26 0.59
C ASP A 93 -3.64 -17.86 0.30
N VAL A 94 -4.62 -16.99 -0.01
CA VAL A 94 -5.99 -17.39 -0.35
C VAL A 94 -6.14 -17.72 -1.85
N SER A 95 -5.21 -17.31 -2.72
CA SER A 95 -5.28 -17.64 -4.14
C SER A 95 -5.09 -19.16 -4.35
N PRO A 96 -6.04 -19.85 -5.02
CA PRO A 96 -6.12 -21.31 -5.05
C PRO A 96 -5.10 -22.00 -5.97
N SER A 97 -3.86 -21.48 -6.07
CA SER A 97 -2.74 -22.11 -6.79
C SER A 97 -2.10 -23.26 -6.00
N SER A 98 -2.89 -24.00 -5.23
CA SER A 98 -2.54 -25.30 -4.66
C SER A 98 -3.72 -26.25 -4.87
N ALA A 99 -4.05 -26.51 -6.14
CA ALA A 99 -4.82 -27.71 -6.45
C ALA A 99 -4.04 -28.90 -5.83
N PRO A 100 -4.66 -29.73 -4.97
CA PRO A 100 -3.99 -30.89 -4.43
C PRO A 100 -3.58 -31.77 -5.60
N SER A 101 -2.29 -32.04 -5.71
CA SER A 101 -1.74 -33.04 -6.61
C SER A 101 -2.48 -34.35 -6.33
N THR A 102 -3.41 -34.71 -7.22
CA THR A 102 -4.05 -36.01 -7.20
C THR A 102 -2.97 -37.03 -7.45
N SER A 103 -2.45 -37.63 -6.38
CA SER A 103 -1.67 -38.84 -6.41
C SER A 103 -2.47 -39.89 -7.17
N SER A 104 -2.02 -40.26 -8.37
CA SER A 104 -2.55 -41.39 -9.13
C SER A 104 -2.65 -42.63 -8.23
N PRO A 105 -3.80 -43.32 -8.15
CA PRO A 105 -3.88 -44.60 -7.46
C PRO A 105 -2.99 -45.61 -8.18
N GLY A 106 -2.18 -46.30 -7.39
CA GLY A 106 -1.15 -47.22 -7.86
C GLY A 106 -1.66 -48.30 -8.80
N ALA A 107 -0.80 -48.65 -9.75
CA ALA A 107 -0.87 -49.88 -10.52
C ALA A 107 -1.08 -51.08 -9.58
N ALA A 108 -2.17 -51.82 -9.81
CA ALA A 108 -2.44 -53.07 -9.11
C ALA A 108 -1.38 -54.13 -9.49
N PRO A 109 -0.83 -54.89 -8.53
CA PRO A 109 0.03 -56.02 -8.85
C PRO A 109 -0.79 -57.27 -9.18
N ASP A 110 -0.37 -57.91 -10.28
CA ASP A 110 -0.26 -59.35 -10.55
C ASP A 110 -0.90 -60.34 -9.54
N LYS A 111 -1.70 -61.29 -10.07
CA LYS A 111 -1.68 -62.76 -9.84
C LYS A 111 -3.08 -63.38 -9.85
N ARG A 112 -3.35 -64.19 -10.89
CA ARG A 112 -3.85 -65.58 -10.67
C ARG A 112 -3.77 -66.43 -11.94
N ASN A 113 -2.75 -67.27 -12.02
CA ASN A 113 -2.88 -68.60 -12.59
C ASN A 113 -3.85 -69.41 -11.73
N SER A 114 -4.84 -70.05 -12.34
CA SER A 114 -5.24 -71.45 -12.12
C SER A 114 -6.39 -71.80 -13.05
#